data_AF-A0A0G2GKS1-F1
#
_entry.id   AF-A0A0G2GKS1-F1
#
_cell.length_a   1.000
_cell.length_b   1.000
_cell.length_c   1.000
_cell.angle_alpha   90.00
_cell.angle_beta   90.00
_cell.angle_gamma   90.00
#
_symmetry.space_group_name_H-M   'P 1'
#
loop_
_entity.id
_entity.type
_entity.pdbx_description
1 polymer ?
#
loop_
_entity_poly.entity_id
_entity_poly.type
_entity_poly.pdbx_seq_one_letter_code
_entity_poly.pdbx_strand_id
1 'polypeptide(L)'
;MVMIAALAVDPFMQQIIKYHIRSVPTQEASGATTPSTSMYDSGTLMDATKAKSNFAGMDMQSAIVTGLLSTSVAPTYYCSTGNCTWPDVTKFGVCSTCTNVTSSSPKTCTARDASTSTQTCHYITPSNINITSTNGLGANGTWTYLNTTADQIFTATDQPLMRFAILRSPPTADVDTTGVQPADIAECTFHYCAQTTSAFRIDNGVLRPGTTASTPLNIAFTPSGEWIPHTANNRTYATLSPDTTSTTTNTTNTTFYIHTADLGIARTLLTNILVTSLSSSNPDTDTRKFQTAPLLLFADDLSTTLANIAASMSDLMQRCDNGSLVVGAAMRDETFVRRTVAEMTAVGIWIKI
;
A
#
# COMPACT_ATOMS: atom_id res chain seq x y z
N MET A 1 48.51 12.31 -66.27
CA MET A 1 47.60 11.35 -65.61
C MET A 1 47.74 11.44 -64.09
N VAL A 2 47.36 12.57 -63.48
CA VAL A 2 47.40 12.75 -62.00
C VAL A 2 46.05 13.20 -61.43
N MET A 3 45.18 13.79 -62.25
CA MET A 3 43.83 14.21 -61.86
C MET A 3 42.86 13.04 -61.60
N ILE A 4 43.01 11.92 -62.31
CA ILE A 4 42.12 10.75 -62.15
C ILE A 4 42.38 10.03 -60.82
N ALA A 5 43.62 10.02 -60.34
CA ALA A 5 43.96 9.41 -59.05
C ALA A 5 43.41 10.24 -57.87
N ALA A 6 43.37 11.57 -57.97
CA ALA A 6 42.82 12.43 -56.93
C ALA A 6 41.29 12.29 -56.80
N LEU A 7 40.57 12.12 -57.91
CA LEU A 7 39.11 11.88 -57.92
C LEU A 7 38.70 10.51 -57.37
N ALA A 8 39.61 9.54 -57.36
CA ALA A 8 39.35 8.20 -56.80
C ALA A 8 39.56 8.12 -55.28
N VAL A 9 40.24 9.09 -54.65
CA VAL A 9 40.44 9.13 -53.19
C VAL A 9 39.21 9.69 -52.46
N ASP A 10 38.48 10.61 -53.09
CA ASP A 10 37.32 11.27 -52.50
C ASP A 10 36.12 10.35 -52.17
N PRO A 11 35.72 9.36 -52.99
CA PRO A 11 34.61 8.47 -52.64
C PRO A 11 34.94 7.47 -51.52
N PHE A 12 36.23 7.26 -51.19
CA PHE A 12 36.65 6.35 -50.10
C PHE A 12 36.80 7.04 -48.73
N MET A 13 36.89 8.38 -48.69
CA MET A 13 36.85 9.16 -47.45
C MET A 13 35.43 9.25 -46.86
N GLN A 14 34.40 8.88 -47.63
CA GLN A 14 33.05 8.62 -47.13
C GLN A 14 32.96 7.28 -46.37
N GLN A 15 34.01 6.89 -45.63
CA GLN A 15 33.84 5.91 -44.56
C GLN A 15 32.94 6.55 -43.51
N ILE A 16 31.64 6.33 -43.73
CA ILE A 16 30.50 6.70 -42.90
C ILE A 16 30.87 6.48 -41.44
N ILE A 17 31.14 7.58 -40.73
CA ILE A 17 31.26 7.58 -39.28
C ILE A 17 29.86 7.28 -38.76
N LYS A 18 29.59 5.99 -38.48
CA LYS A 18 28.35 5.58 -37.82
C LYS A 18 28.49 5.85 -36.33
N TYR A 19 27.92 6.97 -35.90
CA TYR A 19 27.70 7.24 -34.48
C TYR A 19 26.68 6.24 -33.96
N HIS A 20 27.12 5.38 -33.04
CA HIS A 20 26.23 4.52 -32.30
C HIS A 20 26.00 5.15 -30.95
N ILE A 21 24.75 5.17 -30.52
CA ILE A 21 24.36 5.57 -29.17
C ILE A 21 24.30 4.29 -28.35
N ARG A 22 24.95 4.29 -27.19
CA ARG A 22 24.77 3.24 -26.18
C ARG A 22 24.35 3.90 -24.87
N SER A 23 23.49 3.20 -24.14
CA SER A 23 23.13 3.59 -22.79
C SER A 23 24.15 2.99 -21.82
N VAL A 24 24.79 3.83 -21.00
CA VAL A 24 25.74 3.41 -19.97
C VAL A 24 25.31 3.91 -18.59
N PRO A 25 25.58 3.16 -17.51
CA PRO A 25 25.36 3.65 -16.16
C PRO A 25 26.22 4.89 -15.89
N THR A 26 25.65 5.92 -15.26
CA THR A 26 26.41 7.05 -14.76
C THR A 26 27.32 6.60 -13.62
N GLN A 27 28.47 7.26 -13.45
CA GLN A 27 29.38 6.96 -12.34
C GLN A 27 28.88 7.51 -10.99
N GLU A 28 27.75 8.23 -10.99
CA GLU A 28 27.16 8.79 -9.78
C GLU A 28 26.36 7.72 -9.05
N ALA A 29 26.88 7.26 -7.91
CA ALA A 29 26.18 6.29 -7.04
C ALA A 29 24.82 6.80 -6.52
N SER A 30 24.54 8.09 -6.59
CA SER A 30 23.26 8.70 -6.17
C SER A 30 22.33 9.08 -7.33
N GLY A 31 22.66 8.71 -8.57
CA GLY A 31 21.87 9.10 -9.74
C GLY A 31 20.45 8.51 -9.77
N ALA A 32 20.23 7.39 -9.08
CA ALA A 32 18.92 6.77 -8.93
C ALA A 32 18.76 6.22 -7.51
N THR A 33 17.75 6.66 -6.76
CA THR A 33 17.46 6.16 -5.41
C THR A 33 15.97 6.00 -5.17
N THR A 34 15.62 5.03 -4.33
CA THR A 34 14.25 4.79 -3.87
C THR A 34 14.28 4.41 -2.39
N PRO A 35 13.35 4.89 -1.55
CA PRO A 35 13.31 4.53 -0.15
C PRO A 35 12.87 3.07 0.01
N SER A 36 13.46 2.40 0.99
CA SER A 36 13.03 1.10 1.49
C SER A 36 13.32 1.01 2.97
N THR A 37 12.42 0.39 3.73
CA THR A 37 12.62 0.16 5.15
C THR A 37 12.31 -1.28 5.52
N SER A 38 13.07 -1.84 6.46
CA SER A 38 12.72 -3.06 7.18
C SER A 38 12.19 -2.79 8.59
N MET A 39 12.12 -1.52 8.99
CA MET A 39 11.83 -1.11 10.35
C MET A 39 10.94 0.14 10.40
N TYR A 40 9.85 0.08 11.17
CA TYR A 40 9.04 1.26 11.44
C TYR A 40 9.13 1.67 12.92
N ASP A 41 9.61 2.89 13.12
CA ASP A 41 9.66 3.58 14.40
C ASP A 41 9.45 5.07 14.12
N SER A 42 8.35 5.63 14.63
CA SER A 42 8.01 7.04 14.42
C SER A 42 8.78 8.00 15.34
N GLY A 43 9.67 7.49 16.19
CA GLY A 43 10.25 8.26 17.29
C GLY A 43 9.27 8.49 18.45
N THR A 44 8.09 7.85 18.42
CA THR A 44 7.10 7.96 19.49
C THR A 44 7.65 7.37 20.78
N LEU A 45 7.83 8.23 21.78
CA LEU A 45 8.09 7.87 23.16
C LEU A 45 6.76 7.95 23.91
N MET A 46 6.30 6.83 24.48
CA MET A 46 5.11 6.82 25.35
C MET A 46 5.49 7.34 26.72
N ASP A 47 5.51 8.66 26.87
CA ASP A 47 5.66 9.35 28.16
C ASP A 47 4.40 10.17 28.41
N ALA A 48 3.53 9.69 29.32
CA ALA A 48 2.25 10.33 29.64
C ALA A 48 2.38 11.78 30.15
N THR A 49 3.60 12.21 30.54
CA THR A 49 3.87 13.59 30.97
C THR A 49 4.17 14.55 29.81
N LYS A 50 4.37 14.02 28.60
CA LYS A 50 4.74 14.82 27.42
C LYS A 50 3.57 14.96 26.45
N ALA A 51 3.26 16.20 26.08
CA ALA A 51 2.20 16.50 25.10
C ALA A 51 2.40 15.77 23.76
N LYS A 52 3.65 15.57 23.30
CA LYS A 52 3.95 14.83 22.06
C LYS A 52 3.47 13.37 22.11
N SER A 53 3.42 12.75 23.29
CA SER A 53 2.88 11.39 23.48
C SER A 53 1.36 11.35 23.34
N ASN A 54 0.66 12.42 23.72
CA ASN A 54 -0.80 12.54 23.59
C ASN A 54 -1.25 12.71 22.13
N PHE A 55 -0.35 13.18 21.26
CA PHE A 55 -0.58 13.33 19.81
C PHE A 55 0.31 12.38 19.00
N ALA A 56 0.74 11.28 19.61
CA ALA A 56 1.54 10.28 18.91
C ALA A 56 0.75 9.66 17.75
N GLY A 57 1.42 9.49 16.61
CA GLY A 57 0.81 8.91 15.41
C GLY A 57 -0.06 9.85 14.58
N MET A 58 0.02 11.19 14.76
CA MET A 58 -0.65 12.14 13.85
C MET A 58 -0.25 11.93 12.39
N ASP A 59 1.02 11.59 12.11
CA ASP A 59 1.46 11.30 10.74
C ASP A 59 0.77 10.05 10.20
N MET A 60 0.62 9.00 11.02
CA MET A 60 -0.12 7.79 10.67
C MET A 60 -1.60 8.07 10.45
N GLN A 61 -2.21 8.92 11.30
CA GLN A 61 -3.59 9.37 11.13
C GLN A 61 -3.77 10.12 9.80
N SER A 62 -2.84 11.02 9.48
CA SER A 62 -2.79 11.76 8.23
C SER A 62 -2.69 10.80 7.04
N ALA A 63 -1.83 9.79 7.10
CA ALA A 63 -1.70 8.78 6.05
C ALA A 63 -3.01 7.98 5.86
N ILE A 64 -3.69 7.58 6.94
CA ILE A 64 -4.97 6.87 6.83
C ILE A 64 -6.03 7.76 6.15
N VAL A 65 -6.14 9.03 6.57
CA VAL A 65 -7.11 9.96 5.98
C VAL A 65 -6.78 10.30 4.52
N THR A 66 -5.50 10.48 4.20
CA THR A 66 -5.00 10.70 2.83
C THR A 66 -5.41 9.56 1.92
N GLY A 67 -5.13 8.31 2.32
CA GLY A 67 -5.54 7.14 1.55
C GLY A 67 -7.06 6.98 1.46
N LEU A 68 -7.82 7.31 2.51
CA LEU A 68 -9.29 7.27 2.49
C LEU A 68 -9.88 8.28 1.49
N LEU A 69 -9.27 9.45 1.36
CA LEU A 69 -9.63 10.47 0.38
C LEU A 69 -9.14 10.12 -1.04
N SER A 70 -8.51 8.95 -1.23
CA SER A 70 -7.97 8.47 -2.51
C SER A 70 -7.00 9.45 -3.17
N THR A 71 -6.28 10.25 -2.38
CA THR A 71 -5.19 11.04 -2.92
C THR A 71 -4.03 10.10 -3.21
N SER A 72 -3.71 9.95 -4.51
CA SER A 72 -2.70 9.00 -4.96
C SER A 72 -1.34 9.32 -4.34
N VAL A 73 -0.80 8.40 -3.55
CA VAL A 73 0.58 8.51 -3.08
C VAL A 73 1.47 7.87 -4.13
N ALA A 74 2.06 8.70 -4.99
CA ALA A 74 3.05 8.22 -5.94
C ALA A 74 4.25 7.65 -5.17
N PRO A 75 4.82 6.51 -5.59
CA PRO A 75 6.04 6.00 -4.99
C PRO A 75 7.12 7.07 -5.08
N THR A 76 7.76 7.37 -3.95
CA THR A 76 8.83 8.36 -3.92
C THR A 76 10.07 7.75 -4.57
N TYR A 77 10.60 8.36 -5.63
CA TYR A 77 11.86 7.96 -6.24
C TYR A 77 12.64 9.20 -6.69
N TYR A 78 13.95 9.04 -6.82
CA TYR A 78 14.84 10.03 -7.40
C TYR A 78 15.54 9.44 -8.61
N CYS A 79 15.50 10.13 -9.75
CA CYS A 79 16.15 9.72 -11.00
C CYS A 79 16.73 10.95 -11.69
N SER A 80 18.06 11.05 -11.76
CA SER A 80 18.75 12.24 -12.26
C SER A 80 18.75 12.36 -13.79
N THR A 81 18.66 11.24 -14.52
CA THR A 81 18.80 11.22 -15.99
C THR A 81 17.49 10.98 -16.75
N GLY A 82 16.39 10.68 -16.06
CA GLY A 82 15.14 10.26 -16.69
C GLY A 82 15.16 8.83 -17.25
N ASN A 83 16.28 8.12 -17.16
CA ASN A 83 16.38 6.69 -17.50
C ASN A 83 17.03 5.97 -16.33
N CYS A 84 16.23 5.38 -15.45
CA CYS A 84 16.73 4.75 -14.22
C CYS A 84 16.16 3.35 -14.02
N THR A 85 16.99 2.43 -13.55
CA THR A 85 16.61 1.06 -13.21
C THR A 85 17.03 0.74 -11.79
N TRP A 86 16.17 0.05 -11.05
CA TRP A 86 16.49 -0.42 -9.70
C TRP A 86 16.55 -1.94 -9.66
N PRO A 87 17.34 -2.52 -8.74
CA PRO A 87 17.20 -3.93 -8.39
C PRO A 87 15.83 -4.18 -7.74
N ASP A 88 15.50 -5.44 -7.50
CA ASP A 88 14.28 -5.78 -6.77
C ASP A 88 14.32 -5.16 -5.37
N VAL A 89 13.25 -4.45 -5.01
CA VAL A 89 13.14 -3.72 -3.74
C VAL A 89 12.07 -4.37 -2.88
N THR A 90 12.50 -4.99 -1.79
CA THR A 90 11.60 -5.43 -0.72
C THR A 90 11.49 -4.36 0.34
N LYS A 91 10.27 -4.00 0.72
CA LYS A 91 9.98 -2.99 1.74
C LYS A 91 8.90 -3.44 2.71
N PHE A 92 8.97 -2.93 3.93
CA PHE A 92 7.95 -3.11 4.96
C PHE A 92 6.77 -2.17 4.72
N GLY A 93 5.55 -2.69 4.80
CA GLY A 93 4.35 -1.89 4.63
C GLY A 93 3.09 -2.55 5.18
N VAL A 94 1.96 -1.94 4.84
CA VAL A 94 0.62 -2.41 5.15
C VAL A 94 -0.03 -2.90 3.85
N CYS A 95 -0.73 -4.01 3.93
CA CYS A 95 -1.56 -4.55 2.87
C CYS A 95 -3.00 -4.65 3.35
N SER A 96 -3.95 -4.55 2.42
CA SER A 96 -5.37 -4.72 2.67
C SER A 96 -5.91 -5.86 1.82
N THR A 97 -6.94 -6.52 2.33
CA THR A 97 -7.76 -7.49 1.60
C THR A 97 -9.20 -7.20 1.93
N CYS A 98 -10.08 -7.20 0.94
CA CYS A 98 -11.51 -7.10 1.12
C CYS A 98 -12.20 -8.20 0.33
N THR A 99 -13.16 -8.86 0.95
CA THR A 99 -13.95 -9.93 0.31
C THR A 99 -15.43 -9.63 0.50
N ASN A 100 -16.20 -9.78 -0.57
CA ASN A 100 -17.65 -9.70 -0.47
C ASN A 100 -18.17 -10.98 0.18
N VAL A 101 -18.81 -10.85 1.33
CA VAL A 101 -19.34 -11.95 2.14
C VAL A 101 -20.87 -11.88 2.28
N THR A 102 -21.54 -11.11 1.42
CA THR A 102 -22.99 -10.89 1.48
C THR A 102 -23.77 -12.20 1.46
N SER A 103 -23.42 -13.13 0.56
CA SER A 103 -24.11 -14.42 0.42
C SER A 103 -23.76 -15.42 1.53
N SER A 104 -22.59 -15.28 2.15
CA SER A 104 -22.12 -16.15 3.23
C SER A 104 -22.46 -15.61 4.64
N SER A 105 -23.12 -14.45 4.73
CA SER A 105 -23.46 -13.83 6.01
C SER A 105 -24.93 -14.11 6.36
N PRO A 106 -25.24 -15.07 7.25
CA PRO A 106 -26.61 -15.33 7.68
C PRO A 106 -27.27 -14.08 8.27
N LYS A 107 -28.51 -13.82 7.82
CA LYS A 107 -29.36 -12.70 8.26
C LYS A 107 -30.41 -13.21 9.26
N THR A 108 -30.49 -12.58 10.43
CA THR A 108 -31.57 -12.79 11.42
C THR A 108 -32.18 -11.46 11.80
N CYS A 109 -33.46 -11.24 11.48
CA CYS A 109 -34.16 -10.01 11.80
C CYS A 109 -35.11 -10.17 12.99
N THR A 110 -35.16 -9.16 13.86
CA THR A 110 -36.13 -9.11 14.96
C THR A 110 -37.54 -8.89 14.41
N ALA A 111 -38.55 -9.12 15.26
CA ALA A 111 -39.89 -8.61 14.99
C ALA A 111 -39.84 -7.08 14.85
N ARG A 112 -40.72 -6.53 14.01
CA ARG A 112 -40.84 -5.09 13.84
C ARG A 112 -41.43 -4.47 15.10
N ASP A 113 -40.76 -3.47 15.64
CA ASP A 113 -41.24 -2.69 16.77
C ASP A 113 -42.43 -1.83 16.33
N ALA A 114 -43.59 -2.05 16.96
CA ALA A 114 -44.82 -1.35 16.63
C ALA A 114 -44.78 0.16 16.98
N SER A 115 -43.94 0.55 17.93
CA SER A 115 -43.85 1.94 18.41
C SER A 115 -42.98 2.81 17.48
N THR A 116 -41.87 2.26 17.00
CA THR A 116 -40.91 2.96 16.13
C THR A 116 -41.06 2.57 14.66
N SER A 117 -41.87 1.56 14.34
CA SER A 117 -41.96 0.92 13.02
C SER A 117 -40.60 0.43 12.48
N THR A 118 -39.63 0.16 13.37
CA THR A 118 -38.27 -0.29 13.00
C THR A 118 -38.11 -1.80 13.11
N GLN A 119 -37.25 -2.36 12.26
CA GLN A 119 -36.83 -3.75 12.30
C GLN A 119 -35.30 -3.81 12.27
N THR A 120 -34.71 -4.50 13.24
CA THR A 120 -33.25 -4.68 13.33
C THR A 120 -32.86 -6.04 12.78
N CYS A 121 -31.93 -6.06 11.84
CA CYS A 121 -31.35 -7.27 11.27
C CYS A 121 -29.90 -7.42 11.73
N HIS A 122 -29.59 -8.60 12.25
CA HIS A 122 -28.26 -9.04 12.61
C HIS A 122 -27.67 -9.86 11.47
N TYR A 123 -26.43 -9.58 11.13
CA TYR A 123 -25.65 -10.33 10.17
C TYR A 123 -24.39 -10.82 10.86
N ILE A 124 -24.09 -12.11 10.71
CA ILE A 124 -22.85 -12.70 11.22
C ILE A 124 -21.99 -13.03 10.02
N THR A 125 -20.81 -12.46 9.96
CA THR A 125 -19.87 -12.65 8.85
C THR A 125 -19.03 -13.92 9.06
N PRO A 126 -18.36 -14.49 8.03
CA PRO A 126 -17.51 -15.68 8.16
C PRO A 126 -16.43 -15.61 9.25
N SER A 127 -15.89 -14.42 9.51
CA SER A 127 -14.95 -14.13 10.61
C SER A 127 -15.65 -13.90 11.95
N ASN A 128 -16.92 -14.28 12.07
CA ASN A 128 -17.76 -14.17 13.27
C ASN A 128 -17.96 -12.74 13.79
N ILE A 129 -17.89 -11.74 12.91
CA ILE A 129 -18.19 -10.34 13.24
C ILE A 129 -19.70 -10.14 13.12
N ASN A 130 -20.34 -9.71 14.20
CA ASN A 130 -21.77 -9.39 14.23
C ASN A 130 -21.97 -7.92 13.88
N ILE A 131 -22.67 -7.66 12.78
CA ILE A 131 -23.00 -6.33 12.28
C ILE A 131 -24.50 -6.16 12.13
N THR A 132 -25.01 -4.99 12.47
CA THR A 132 -26.46 -4.74 12.51
C THR A 132 -26.90 -3.67 11.52
N SER A 133 -28.13 -3.80 11.04
CA SER A 133 -28.81 -2.79 10.23
C SER A 133 -30.24 -2.61 10.73
N THR A 134 -30.67 -1.36 10.83
CA THR A 134 -32.04 -0.99 11.21
C THR A 134 -32.80 -0.51 9.99
N ASN A 135 -34.04 -0.99 9.83
CA ASN A 135 -34.92 -0.69 8.69
C ASN A 135 -36.28 -0.19 9.20
N GLY A 136 -36.58 1.08 9.01
CA GLY A 136 -37.79 1.72 9.51
C GLY A 136 -38.84 1.98 8.43
N LEU A 137 -40.09 1.61 8.65
CA LEU A 137 -41.19 1.95 7.73
C LEU A 137 -41.87 3.26 8.14
N GLY A 138 -42.35 4.03 7.15
CA GLY A 138 -43.12 5.25 7.36
C GLY A 138 -42.28 6.49 7.70
N ALA A 139 -42.95 7.62 7.95
CA ALA A 139 -42.32 8.93 8.12
C ALA A 139 -41.36 9.04 9.33
N ASN A 140 -41.48 8.13 10.31
CA ASN A 140 -40.64 8.08 11.51
C ASN A 140 -39.60 6.95 11.47
N GLY A 141 -39.50 6.22 10.36
CA GLY A 141 -38.60 5.09 10.22
C GLY A 141 -37.13 5.52 10.13
N THR A 142 -36.24 4.83 10.85
CA THR A 142 -34.79 5.00 10.73
C THR A 142 -34.18 3.88 9.88
N TRP A 143 -33.32 4.25 8.94
CA TRP A 143 -32.58 3.36 8.05
C TRP A 143 -31.09 3.43 8.33
N THR A 144 -30.42 2.29 8.41
CA THR A 144 -28.96 2.22 8.42
C THR A 144 -28.47 2.20 6.98
N TYR A 145 -27.72 3.24 6.57
CA TYR A 145 -27.08 3.27 5.25
C TYR A 145 -25.69 2.63 5.28
N LEU A 146 -24.96 2.84 6.37
CA LEU A 146 -23.67 2.24 6.60
C LEU A 146 -23.55 1.85 8.06
N ASN A 147 -23.02 0.66 8.31
CA ASN A 147 -22.49 0.31 9.62
C ASN A 147 -21.15 -0.37 9.39
N THR A 148 -20.21 -0.19 10.30
CA THR A 148 -18.97 -0.96 10.30
C THR A 148 -18.68 -1.44 11.70
N THR A 149 -18.07 -2.62 11.81
CA THR A 149 -17.78 -3.22 13.11
C THR A 149 -16.45 -3.93 13.03
N ALA A 150 -15.52 -3.57 13.92
CA ALA A 150 -14.22 -4.21 14.01
C ALA A 150 -14.30 -5.49 14.84
N ASP A 151 -13.55 -6.50 14.41
CA ASP A 151 -13.27 -7.67 15.21
C ASP A 151 -12.46 -7.28 16.45
N GLN A 152 -12.80 -7.88 17.59
CA GLN A 152 -12.18 -7.65 18.88
C GLN A 152 -11.28 -8.82 19.30
N ILE A 153 -11.33 -9.96 18.58
CA ILE A 153 -10.67 -11.20 18.97
C ILE A 153 -9.51 -11.49 18.01
N PHE A 154 -8.29 -11.52 18.55
CA PHE A 154 -7.07 -11.79 17.80
C PHE A 154 -6.36 -12.96 18.47
N THR A 155 -5.85 -13.91 17.69
CA THR A 155 -5.19 -15.11 18.22
C THR A 155 -3.71 -15.12 17.84
N ALA A 156 -2.93 -16.01 18.46
CA ALA A 156 -1.51 -16.17 18.11
C ALA A 156 -1.31 -16.60 16.64
N THR A 157 -2.31 -17.22 16.01
CA THR A 157 -2.28 -17.70 14.63
C THR A 157 -2.96 -16.78 13.62
N ASP A 158 -3.77 -15.83 14.09
CA ASP A 158 -4.52 -14.88 13.27
C ASP A 158 -4.29 -13.46 13.82
N GLN A 159 -3.32 -12.77 13.22
CA GLN A 159 -2.78 -11.50 13.72
C GLN A 159 -2.95 -10.34 12.72
N PRO A 160 -4.19 -9.99 12.33
CA PRO A 160 -4.40 -8.81 11.51
C PRO A 160 -4.08 -7.54 12.31
N LEU A 161 -3.58 -6.53 11.59
CA LEU A 161 -3.47 -5.18 12.13
C LEU A 161 -4.86 -4.63 12.50
N MET A 162 -5.86 -4.88 11.65
CA MET A 162 -7.27 -4.64 11.91
C MET A 162 -8.10 -5.53 10.99
N ARG A 163 -9.13 -6.19 11.52
CA ARG A 163 -10.17 -6.86 10.73
C ARG A 163 -11.51 -6.24 11.07
N PHE A 164 -12.34 -5.96 10.06
CA PHE A 164 -13.65 -5.35 10.26
C PHE A 164 -14.63 -5.72 9.15
N ALA A 165 -15.91 -5.70 9.49
CA ALA A 165 -17.01 -5.84 8.54
C ALA A 165 -17.56 -4.45 8.17
N ILE A 166 -17.93 -4.29 6.91
CA ILE A 166 -18.63 -3.13 6.37
C ILE A 166 -19.97 -3.60 5.84
N LEU A 167 -21.07 -3.05 6.35
CA LEU A 167 -22.40 -3.22 5.82
C LEU A 167 -22.81 -1.92 5.11
N ARG A 168 -23.11 -2.02 3.82
CA ARG A 168 -23.60 -0.91 2.99
C ARG A 168 -25.02 -1.20 2.53
N SER A 169 -25.88 -0.21 2.66
CA SER A 169 -27.29 -0.29 2.29
C SER A 169 -27.67 1.03 1.62
N PRO A 170 -27.22 1.25 0.36
CA PRO A 170 -27.33 2.55 -0.29
C PRO A 170 -28.79 2.90 -0.59
N PRO A 171 -29.23 4.15 -0.36
CA PRO A 171 -30.63 4.60 -0.32
C PRO A 171 -31.46 4.37 -1.60
N THR A 172 -30.84 3.91 -2.68
CA THR A 172 -31.47 3.65 -3.98
C THR A 172 -31.97 2.22 -4.16
N ALA A 173 -31.74 1.33 -3.19
CA ALA A 173 -32.12 -0.06 -3.35
C ALA A 173 -33.60 -0.29 -3.07
N ASP A 174 -34.29 -0.94 -4.01
CA ASP A 174 -35.65 -1.46 -3.83
C ASP A 174 -35.70 -2.27 -2.53
N VAL A 175 -36.59 -1.84 -1.63
CA VAL A 175 -36.79 -2.52 -0.35
C VAL A 175 -37.34 -3.92 -0.63
N ASP A 176 -36.80 -4.95 0.03
CA ASP A 176 -37.26 -6.32 -0.18
C ASP A 176 -38.75 -6.50 0.19
N THR A 177 -39.35 -7.65 -0.13
CA THR A 177 -40.76 -7.95 0.17
C THR A 177 -41.12 -7.87 1.67
N THR A 178 -40.12 -7.79 2.56
CA THR A 178 -40.27 -7.67 4.02
C THR A 178 -40.05 -6.26 4.55
N GLY A 179 -39.75 -5.30 3.66
CA GLY A 179 -39.47 -3.92 4.08
C GLY A 179 -38.03 -3.72 4.55
N VAL A 180 -37.09 -4.60 4.18
CA VAL A 180 -35.66 -4.54 4.52
C VAL A 180 -34.85 -4.18 3.29
N GLN A 181 -33.95 -3.21 3.43
CA GLN A 181 -33.08 -2.79 2.34
C GLN A 181 -31.96 -3.83 2.13
N PRO A 182 -31.61 -4.18 0.88
CA PRO A 182 -30.55 -5.15 0.63
C PRO A 182 -29.21 -4.60 1.13
N ALA A 183 -28.52 -5.43 1.91
CA ALA A 183 -27.20 -5.13 2.45
C ALA A 183 -26.12 -5.75 1.57
N ASP A 184 -25.13 -4.94 1.20
CA ASP A 184 -23.84 -5.40 0.69
C ASP A 184 -22.85 -5.46 1.85
N ILE A 185 -22.33 -6.66 2.14
CA ILE A 185 -21.48 -6.93 3.28
C ILE A 185 -20.10 -7.35 2.78
N ALA A 186 -19.08 -6.60 3.20
CA ALA A 186 -17.68 -6.92 2.94
C ALA A 186 -16.93 -7.13 4.24
N GLU A 187 -16.06 -8.15 4.27
CA GLU A 187 -15.05 -8.30 5.30
C GLU A 187 -13.72 -7.79 4.78
N CYS A 188 -13.10 -6.90 5.55
CA CYS A 188 -11.85 -6.28 5.20
C CYS A 188 -10.81 -6.44 6.30
N THR A 189 -9.57 -6.70 5.89
CA THR A 189 -8.45 -6.96 6.79
C THR A 189 -7.22 -6.17 6.36
N PHE A 190 -6.67 -5.37 7.27
CA PHE A 190 -5.33 -4.83 7.19
C PHE A 190 -4.35 -5.76 7.89
N HIS A 191 -3.20 -5.99 7.27
CA HIS A 191 -2.10 -6.76 7.84
C HIS A 191 -0.77 -6.13 7.42
N TYR A 192 0.28 -6.39 8.18
CA TYR A 192 1.62 -6.03 7.75
C TYR A 192 2.10 -6.99 6.66
N CYS A 193 2.84 -6.47 5.69
CA CYS A 193 3.34 -7.26 4.59
C CYS A 193 4.73 -6.78 4.14
N ALA A 194 5.50 -7.71 3.57
CA ALA A 194 6.68 -7.40 2.77
C ALA A 194 6.24 -7.21 1.31
N GLN A 195 6.47 -6.03 0.77
CA GLN A 195 6.17 -5.69 -0.62
C GLN A 195 7.46 -5.74 -1.43
N THR A 196 7.57 -6.70 -2.34
CA THR A 196 8.72 -6.82 -3.24
C THR A 196 8.34 -6.32 -4.62
N THR A 197 8.89 -5.19 -5.03
CA THR A 197 8.71 -4.63 -6.37
C THR A 197 9.87 -5.01 -7.26
N SER A 198 9.58 -5.65 -8.40
CA SER A 198 10.54 -6.06 -9.42
C SER A 198 10.32 -5.29 -10.72
N ALA A 199 11.38 -5.11 -11.51
CA ALA A 199 11.36 -4.47 -12.83
C ALA A 199 10.81 -3.02 -12.88
N PHE A 200 10.78 -2.32 -11.73
CA PHE A 200 10.46 -0.89 -11.64
C PHE A 200 11.55 -0.05 -12.30
N ARG A 201 11.16 0.86 -13.20
CA ARG A 201 12.10 1.72 -13.94
C ARG A 201 11.47 3.03 -14.39
N ILE A 202 12.31 4.02 -14.65
CA ILE A 202 11.94 5.24 -15.38
C ILE A 202 12.53 5.12 -16.78
N ASP A 203 11.69 5.36 -17.78
CA ASP A 203 12.05 5.35 -19.19
C ASP A 203 11.62 6.67 -19.83
N ASN A 204 12.59 7.46 -20.27
CA ASN A 204 12.42 8.80 -20.83
C ASN A 204 11.58 9.74 -19.94
N GLY A 205 11.85 9.71 -18.64
CA GLY A 205 11.16 10.50 -17.62
C GLY A 205 9.78 9.96 -17.23
N VAL A 206 9.32 8.88 -17.86
CA VAL A 206 8.02 8.24 -17.57
C VAL A 206 8.21 7.05 -16.66
N LEU A 207 7.44 7.02 -15.58
CA LEU A 207 7.39 5.88 -14.67
C LEU A 207 6.78 4.66 -15.36
N ARG A 208 7.57 3.57 -15.46
CA ARG A 208 7.08 2.25 -15.82
C ARG A 208 6.92 1.43 -14.53
N PRO A 209 5.69 1.24 -14.03
CA PRO A 209 5.47 0.49 -12.81
C PRO A 209 5.97 -0.95 -12.98
N GLY A 210 6.63 -1.45 -11.93
CA GLY A 210 7.06 -2.83 -11.84
C GLY A 210 5.93 -3.77 -11.42
N THR A 211 6.27 -5.03 -11.16
CA THR A 211 5.35 -5.99 -10.53
C THR A 211 5.62 -6.02 -9.03
N THR A 212 4.60 -5.79 -8.21
CA THR A 212 4.70 -5.86 -6.75
C THR A 212 4.08 -7.15 -6.26
N ALA A 213 4.86 -7.98 -5.58
CA ALA A 213 4.39 -9.14 -4.84
C ALA A 213 4.33 -8.82 -3.34
N SER A 214 3.23 -9.19 -2.68
CA SER A 214 3.04 -8.95 -1.25
C SER A 214 3.08 -10.27 -0.50
N THR A 215 3.90 -10.35 0.55
CA THR A 215 3.97 -11.49 1.46
C THR A 215 3.49 -11.06 2.84
N PRO A 216 2.45 -11.69 3.41
CA PRO A 216 1.98 -11.38 4.77
C PRO A 216 3.09 -11.60 5.81
N LEU A 217 3.12 -10.73 6.82
CA LEU A 217 4.06 -10.79 7.93
C LEU A 217 3.31 -11.02 9.23
N ASN A 218 3.76 -12.00 10.00
CA ASN A 218 3.22 -12.33 11.31
C ASN A 218 4.21 -11.90 12.40
N ILE A 219 3.69 -11.46 13.55
CA ILE A 219 4.52 -11.19 14.73
C ILE A 219 5.05 -12.53 15.26
N ALA A 220 6.35 -12.57 15.57
CA ALA A 220 7.00 -13.74 16.10
C ALA A 220 6.60 -13.98 17.57
N PHE A 221 6.18 -15.21 17.86
CA PHE A 221 5.91 -15.72 19.20
C PHE A 221 6.81 -16.92 19.49
N THR A 222 7.11 -17.16 20.77
CA THR A 222 7.74 -18.40 21.22
C THR A 222 6.79 -19.59 21.01
N PRO A 223 7.29 -20.84 21.02
CA PRO A 223 6.43 -22.03 20.99
C PRO A 223 5.42 -22.10 22.15
N SER A 224 5.69 -21.40 23.26
CA SER A 224 4.77 -21.26 24.39
C SER A 224 3.73 -20.16 24.21
N GLY A 225 3.69 -19.48 23.05
CA GLY A 225 2.75 -18.40 22.75
C GLY A 225 3.12 -17.07 23.39
N GLU A 226 4.37 -16.91 23.84
CA GLU A 226 4.85 -15.67 24.44
C GLU A 226 5.44 -14.76 23.36
N TRP A 227 5.19 -13.46 23.46
CA TRP A 227 5.73 -12.50 22.52
C TRP A 227 7.24 -12.36 22.67
N ILE A 228 7.99 -12.28 21.56
CA ILE A 228 9.46 -12.15 21.58
C ILE A 228 9.86 -10.67 21.41
N PRO A 229 10.19 -9.94 22.49
CA PRO A 229 10.70 -8.58 22.39
C PRO A 229 12.06 -8.56 21.70
N HIS A 230 12.23 -7.68 20.72
CA HIS A 230 13.54 -7.20 20.33
C HIS A 230 13.78 -5.83 20.99
N THR A 231 14.81 -5.72 21.83
CA THR A 231 15.13 -4.45 22.50
C THR A 231 16.42 -3.86 21.94
N ALA A 232 16.36 -2.62 21.46
CA ALA A 232 17.53 -1.86 21.00
C ALA A 232 17.40 -0.39 21.41
N ASN A 233 18.49 0.22 21.87
CA ASN A 233 18.54 1.63 22.28
C ASN A 233 17.45 2.04 23.30
N ASN A 234 17.16 1.19 24.30
CA ASN A 234 16.07 1.35 25.28
C ASN A 234 14.66 1.42 24.66
N ARG A 235 14.47 0.84 23.47
CA ARG A 235 13.18 0.75 22.78
C ARG A 235 12.86 -0.70 22.47
N THR A 236 11.57 -1.03 22.47
CA THR A 236 11.09 -2.40 22.28
C THR A 236 10.32 -2.51 20.97
N TYR A 237 10.66 -3.54 20.20
CA TYR A 237 10.14 -3.79 18.86
C TYR A 237 9.50 -5.16 18.78
N ALA A 238 8.38 -5.25 18.07
CA ALA A 238 7.81 -6.49 17.61
C ALA A 238 8.57 -6.95 16.37
N THR A 239 9.03 -8.19 16.40
CA THR A 239 9.69 -8.85 15.27
C THR A 239 8.62 -9.44 14.37
N LEU A 240 8.62 -9.11 13.07
CA LEU A 240 7.73 -9.71 12.10
C LEU A 240 8.52 -10.54 11.07
N SER A 241 7.95 -11.68 10.70
CA SER A 241 8.54 -12.59 9.72
C SER A 241 7.48 -13.10 8.74
N PRO A 242 7.87 -13.41 7.50
CA PRO A 242 6.99 -14.11 6.57
C PRO A 242 6.48 -15.42 7.18
N ASP A 243 5.24 -15.78 6.88
CA ASP A 243 4.72 -17.08 7.24
C ASP A 243 5.44 -18.18 6.46
N THR A 244 6.21 -19.01 7.15
CA THR A 244 6.97 -20.13 6.55
C THR A 244 6.08 -21.24 5.95
N THR A 245 4.76 -21.17 6.12
CA THR A 245 3.80 -22.12 5.52
C THR A 245 3.37 -21.75 4.10
N SER A 246 3.68 -20.54 3.61
CA SER A 246 3.44 -20.13 2.22
C SER A 246 4.53 -20.72 1.30
N THR A 247 4.15 -21.66 0.44
CA THR A 247 5.01 -22.38 -0.52
C THR A 247 5.48 -21.54 -1.72
N THR A 248 5.34 -20.21 -1.67
CA THR A 248 5.75 -19.32 -2.76
C THR A 248 7.22 -18.94 -2.65
N THR A 249 7.99 -19.50 -3.58
CA THR A 249 9.42 -19.32 -3.86
C THR A 249 9.92 -17.87 -3.80
N ASN A 250 11.11 -17.70 -3.20
CA ASN A 250 11.96 -16.49 -3.13
C ASN A 250 11.64 -15.45 -2.04
N THR A 251 11.30 -15.86 -0.82
CA THR A 251 11.48 -14.97 0.33
C THR A 251 12.94 -14.99 0.74
N THR A 252 13.66 -13.88 0.53
CA THR A 252 14.85 -13.60 1.33
C THR A 252 14.44 -13.67 2.81
N ASN A 253 15.25 -14.31 3.68
CA ASN A 253 15.01 -14.40 5.12
C ASN A 253 15.16 -13.02 5.79
N THR A 254 14.33 -12.05 5.38
CA THR A 254 14.34 -10.69 5.89
C THR A 254 13.37 -10.59 7.05
N THR A 255 13.92 -10.29 8.22
CA THR A 255 13.15 -9.97 9.42
C THR A 255 12.78 -8.49 9.40
N PHE A 256 11.55 -8.18 9.80
CA PHE A 256 11.02 -6.83 9.89
C PHE A 256 10.77 -6.45 11.34
N TYR A 257 10.77 -5.14 11.62
CA TYR A 257 10.60 -4.63 12.97
C TYR A 257 9.59 -3.49 13.01
N ILE A 258 8.75 -3.47 14.04
CA ILE A 258 7.90 -2.32 14.34
C ILE A 258 7.97 -1.99 15.82
N HIS A 259 8.07 -0.72 16.16
CA HIS A 259 8.04 -0.30 17.56
C HIS A 259 6.66 -0.64 18.16
N THR A 260 6.63 -1.20 19.37
CA THR A 260 5.38 -1.75 19.96
C THR A 260 4.30 -0.69 20.18
N ALA A 261 4.71 0.54 20.49
CA ALA A 261 3.77 1.65 20.62
C ALA A 261 3.14 2.03 19.26
N ASP A 262 3.94 2.04 18.19
CA ASP A 262 3.47 2.34 16.84
C ASP A 262 2.48 1.28 16.33
N LEU A 263 2.74 0.02 16.65
CA LEU A 263 1.84 -1.09 16.38
C LEU A 263 0.45 -0.86 17.02
N GLY A 264 0.42 -0.51 18.31
CA GLY A 264 -0.82 -0.23 19.04
C GLY A 264 -1.56 1.03 18.54
N ILE A 265 -0.80 2.09 18.23
CA ILE A 265 -1.36 3.33 17.70
C ILE A 265 -2.01 3.10 16.33
N ALA A 266 -1.33 2.42 15.40
CA ALA A 266 -1.85 2.18 14.06
C ALA A 266 -3.21 1.46 14.10
N ARG A 267 -3.34 0.44 14.95
CA ARG A 267 -4.61 -0.29 15.16
C ARG A 267 -5.71 0.59 15.74
N THR A 268 -5.37 1.40 16.74
CA THR A 268 -6.30 2.34 17.38
C THR A 268 -6.80 3.38 16.39
N LEU A 269 -5.92 3.96 15.59
CA LEU A 269 -6.27 4.96 14.58
C LEU A 269 -7.14 4.38 13.47
N LEU A 270 -6.80 3.21 12.94
CA LEU A 270 -7.62 2.53 11.95
C LEU A 270 -9.03 2.25 12.50
N THR A 271 -9.12 1.77 13.74
CA THR A 271 -10.41 1.53 14.42
C THR A 271 -11.21 2.82 14.55
N ASN A 272 -10.60 3.89 15.04
CA ASN A 272 -11.29 5.18 15.25
C ASN A 272 -11.77 5.85 13.95
N ILE A 273 -11.08 5.62 12.83
CA ILE A 273 -11.43 6.22 11.53
C ILE A 273 -12.47 5.36 10.81
N LEU A 274 -12.30 4.03 10.83
CA LEU A 274 -13.05 3.10 9.98
C LEU A 274 -14.23 2.44 10.69
N VAL A 275 -14.27 2.39 12.03
CA VAL A 275 -15.46 1.97 12.79
C VAL A 275 -16.39 3.17 12.93
N THR A 276 -17.45 3.16 12.13
CA THR A 276 -18.34 4.30 11.92
C THR A 276 -19.71 3.82 11.44
N SER A 277 -20.72 4.68 11.56
CA SER A 277 -22.08 4.36 11.15
C SER A 277 -22.76 5.57 10.54
N LEU A 278 -23.59 5.35 9.54
CA LEU A 278 -24.45 6.35 8.92
C LEU A 278 -25.88 5.82 8.89
N SER A 279 -26.81 6.62 9.41
CA SER A 279 -28.23 6.31 9.41
C SER A 279 -29.04 7.53 8.97
N SER A 280 -30.30 7.32 8.60
CA SER A 280 -31.25 8.38 8.27
C SER A 280 -31.65 9.12 9.55
N SER A 281 -30.80 10.01 10.06
CA SER A 281 -31.18 10.95 11.11
C SER A 281 -31.83 12.20 10.52
N ASN A 282 -32.82 12.75 11.22
CA ASN A 282 -33.42 14.06 10.91
C ASN A 282 -32.28 15.11 10.85
N PRO A 283 -32.16 15.92 9.77
CA PRO A 283 -30.99 16.77 9.50
C PRO A 283 -30.69 17.87 10.53
N ASP A 284 -31.50 18.02 11.59
CA ASP A 284 -31.42 19.11 12.58
C ASP A 284 -30.35 18.94 13.68
N THR A 285 -29.52 17.90 13.65
CA THR A 285 -28.38 17.76 14.57
C THR A 285 -27.05 17.91 13.84
N ASP A 286 -26.84 19.11 13.28
CA ASP A 286 -25.60 19.52 12.62
C ASP A 286 -24.43 19.52 13.62
N THR A 287 -23.75 18.37 13.75
CA THR A 287 -22.37 18.34 14.19
C THR A 287 -21.52 18.09 12.96
N ARG A 288 -21.02 19.17 12.34
CA ARG A 288 -20.03 19.16 11.24
C ARG A 288 -18.69 18.56 11.68
N LYS A 289 -18.69 17.27 12.01
CA LYS A 289 -17.49 16.47 12.26
C LYS A 289 -16.98 15.94 10.93
N PHE A 290 -15.68 15.61 10.85
CA PHE A 290 -15.15 14.87 9.71
C PHE A 290 -15.84 13.50 9.65
N GLN A 291 -16.67 13.28 8.62
CA GLN A 291 -17.46 12.07 8.46
C GLN A 291 -16.74 11.11 7.49
N THR A 292 -16.30 9.97 8.01
CA THR A 292 -15.69 8.89 7.21
C THR A 292 -16.74 7.96 6.61
N ALA A 293 -17.92 7.86 7.24
CA ALA A 293 -18.98 6.96 6.81
C ALA A 293 -19.48 7.22 5.38
N PRO A 294 -19.70 8.48 4.93
CA PRO A 294 -20.07 8.74 3.54
C PRO A 294 -19.00 8.29 2.52
N LEU A 295 -17.71 8.44 2.87
CA LEU A 295 -16.61 8.02 2.00
C LEU A 295 -16.61 6.51 1.77
N LEU A 296 -16.91 5.73 2.82
CA LEU A 296 -17.04 4.27 2.73
C LEU A 296 -18.34 3.83 2.06
N LEU A 297 -19.44 4.57 2.25
CA LEU A 297 -20.74 4.24 1.65
C LEU A 297 -20.70 4.39 0.14
N PHE A 298 -20.14 5.51 -0.34
CA PHE A 298 -20.10 5.88 -1.75
C PHE A 298 -18.80 5.48 -2.46
N ALA A 299 -17.96 4.65 -1.83
CA ALA A 299 -16.80 4.08 -2.50
C ALA A 299 -17.25 3.12 -3.62
N ASP A 300 -16.86 3.42 -4.86
CA ASP A 300 -17.13 2.57 -6.02
C ASP A 300 -16.52 1.17 -5.83
N ASP A 301 -15.28 1.11 -5.35
CA ASP A 301 -14.57 -0.12 -5.01
C ASP A 301 -13.90 -0.01 -3.64
N LEU A 302 -14.49 -0.70 -2.65
CA LEU A 302 -13.95 -0.78 -1.29
C LEU A 302 -12.52 -1.34 -1.26
N SER A 303 -12.20 -2.29 -2.14
CA SER A 303 -10.88 -2.91 -2.19
C SER A 303 -9.83 -1.88 -2.59
N THR A 304 -10.13 -1.07 -3.61
CA THR A 304 -9.27 0.04 -4.04
C THR A 304 -9.17 1.12 -2.97
N THR A 305 -10.28 1.52 -2.34
CA THR A 305 -10.24 2.52 -1.25
C THR A 305 -9.37 2.06 -0.08
N LEU A 306 -9.50 0.80 0.37
CA LEU A 306 -8.66 0.29 1.45
C LEU A 306 -7.22 0.05 1.00
N ALA A 307 -6.98 -0.30 -0.27
CA ALA A 307 -5.63 -0.38 -0.83
C ALA A 307 -4.94 0.99 -0.86
N ASN A 308 -5.68 2.08 -1.12
CA ASN A 308 -5.16 3.45 -1.04
C ASN A 308 -4.75 3.81 0.40
N ILE A 309 -5.55 3.41 1.41
CA ILE A 309 -5.19 3.55 2.83
C ILE A 309 -3.89 2.79 3.13
N ALA A 310 -3.83 1.52 2.74
CA ALA A 310 -2.66 0.67 2.96
C ALA A 310 -1.40 1.23 2.27
N ALA A 311 -1.54 1.73 1.04
CA ALA A 311 -0.46 2.35 0.27
C ALA A 311 0.04 3.64 0.94
N SER A 312 -0.86 4.51 1.41
CA SER A 312 -0.50 5.75 2.09
C SER A 312 0.20 5.48 3.42
N MET A 313 -0.26 4.49 4.20
CA MET A 313 0.42 4.06 5.42
C MET A 313 1.82 3.52 5.10
N SER A 314 1.93 2.70 4.05
CA SER A 314 3.20 2.11 3.62
C SER A 314 4.21 3.16 3.17
N ASP A 315 3.78 4.20 2.45
CA ASP A 315 4.66 5.30 2.02
C ASP A 315 5.14 6.12 3.22
N LEU A 316 4.28 6.41 4.20
CA LEU A 316 4.71 7.04 5.46
C LEU A 316 5.78 6.19 6.15
N MET A 317 5.56 4.88 6.26
CA MET A 317 6.52 3.98 6.91
C MET A 317 7.88 3.99 6.21
N GLN A 318 7.92 4.11 4.88
CA GLN A 318 9.16 4.19 4.10
C GLN A 318 9.96 5.49 4.33
N ARG A 319 9.32 6.55 4.81
CA ARG A 319 9.94 7.86 5.07
C ARG A 319 10.39 8.03 6.51
N CYS A 320 10.30 6.99 7.35
CA CYS A 320 10.77 7.07 8.72
C CYS A 320 12.30 7.24 8.78
N ASP A 321 12.82 7.74 9.90
CA ASP A 321 14.26 7.95 10.11
C ASP A 321 15.09 6.65 10.04
N ASN A 322 14.43 5.49 10.26
CA ASN A 322 15.05 4.17 10.15
C ASN A 322 15.00 3.60 8.72
N GLY A 323 14.49 4.38 7.76
CA GLY A 323 14.48 4.04 6.34
C GLY A 323 15.89 4.05 5.75
N SER A 324 16.08 3.18 4.76
CA SER A 324 17.28 3.11 3.93
C SER A 324 16.97 3.53 2.49
N LEU A 325 17.99 3.85 1.71
CA LEU A 325 17.85 4.11 0.29
C LEU A 325 18.41 2.93 -0.50
N VAL A 326 17.61 2.39 -1.41
CA VAL A 326 18.09 1.45 -2.41
C VAL A 326 18.63 2.24 -3.59
N VAL A 327 19.90 2.01 -3.89
CA VAL A 327 20.60 2.61 -5.02
C VAL A 327 20.29 1.83 -6.29
N GLY A 328 19.84 2.56 -7.32
CA GLY A 328 19.67 2.06 -8.68
C GLY A 328 20.79 2.52 -9.60
N ALA A 329 20.66 2.20 -10.88
CA ALA A 329 21.51 2.71 -11.95
C ALA A 329 20.75 3.80 -12.73
N ALA A 330 21.31 5.01 -12.77
CA ALA A 330 20.89 6.03 -13.72
C ALA A 330 21.68 5.84 -15.01
N MET A 331 20.99 5.87 -16.14
CA MET A 331 21.55 5.61 -17.45
C MET A 331 21.71 6.92 -18.21
N ARG A 332 22.83 7.07 -18.91
CA ARG A 332 23.11 8.19 -19.80
C ARG A 332 23.46 7.66 -21.18
N ASP A 333 23.04 8.39 -22.20
CA ASP A 333 23.43 8.11 -23.57
C ASP A 333 24.84 8.62 -23.85
N GLU A 334 25.71 7.70 -24.24
CA GLU A 334 27.03 7.99 -24.76
C GLU A 334 27.07 7.71 -26.27
N THR A 335 27.63 8.66 -27.02
CA THR A 335 27.97 8.45 -28.42
C THR A 335 29.34 7.79 -28.51
N PHE A 336 29.44 6.70 -29.28
CA PHE A 336 30.71 6.08 -29.60
C PHE A 336 30.84 5.84 -31.09
N VAL A 337 32.08 5.89 -31.56
CA VAL A 337 32.41 5.71 -32.98
C VAL A 337 32.96 4.30 -33.16
N ARG A 338 32.20 3.43 -33.84
CA ARG A 338 32.70 2.13 -34.27
C ARG A 338 33.36 2.28 -35.64
N ARG A 339 34.70 2.37 -35.68
CA ARG A 339 35.44 2.20 -36.95
C ARG A 339 35.33 0.73 -37.36
N THR A 340 34.56 0.47 -38.40
CA THR A 340 34.70 -0.78 -39.15
C THR A 340 35.80 -0.52 -40.18
N VAL A 341 37.03 -0.89 -39.83
CA VAL A 341 38.08 -0.99 -40.84
C VAL A 341 37.70 -2.20 -41.69
N ALA A 342 37.37 -1.98 -42.95
CA ALA A 342 37.31 -3.06 -43.91
C ALA A 342 38.74 -3.65 -43.98
N GLU A 343 38.95 -4.80 -43.35
CA GLU A 343 40.17 -5.59 -43.55
C GLU A 343 40.23 -5.99 -45.03
N MET A 344 40.96 -5.21 -45.83
CA MET A 344 42.00 -5.84 -46.63
C MET A 344 43.14 -6.11 -45.66
N THR A 345 43.26 -7.36 -45.23
CA THR A 345 44.43 -7.98 -44.57
C THR A 345 45.62 -7.04 -44.34
N ALA A 346 45.80 -6.54 -43.11
CA ALA A 346 47.09 -6.41 -42.42
C ALA A 346 46.96 -5.61 -41.10
N VAL A 347 47.05 -6.33 -39.99
CA VAL A 347 47.62 -5.92 -38.68
C VAL A 347 46.97 -4.69 -38.00
N GLY A 348 46.03 -4.95 -37.08
CA GLY A 348 45.43 -3.95 -36.20
C GLY A 348 46.36 -3.47 -35.08
N ILE A 349 46.50 -2.14 -34.96
CA ILE A 349 47.12 -1.44 -33.84
C ILE A 349 46.04 -0.71 -33.05
N TRP A 350 46.04 -0.87 -31.72
CA TRP A 350 45.12 -0.24 -30.78
C TRP A 350 45.66 1.11 -30.32
N ILE A 351 44.84 2.15 -30.33
CA ILE A 351 45.15 3.42 -29.64
C ILE A 351 43.99 3.74 -28.70
N LYS A 352 44.33 3.92 -27.42
CA LYS A 352 43.46 4.43 -26.35
C LYS A 352 43.50 5.96 -26.41
N ILE A 353 42.33 6.59 -26.42
CA ILE A 353 42.18 8.03 -26.14
C ILE A 353 41.72 8.16 -24.70
#